data_AF-A0A1S3BAP8-F1
#
_entry.id   AF-A0A1S3BAP8-F1
#
_cell.length_a   1.000
_cell.length_b   1.000
_cell.length_c   1.000
_cell.angle_alpha   90.00
_cell.angle_beta   90.00
_cell.angle_gamma   90.00
#
_symmetry.space_group_name_H-M   'P 1'
#
loop_
_entity.id
_entity.type
_entity.pdbx_description
1 polymer ?
#
loop_
_entity_poly.entity_id
_entity_poly.type
_entity_poly.pdbx_seq_one_letter_code
_entity_poly.pdbx_strand_id
1 'polypeptide(L)'
;MKFLHLLTWLLLLTSFLELSLGAPGFCGWKCRRRCSKAGVRDRCMKYCGICCVKCGCVPSGTYGNKHECPCYGNLKNSKGNSKCP
;
A
#
# COMPACT_ATOMS: atom_id res chain seq x y z
N MET A 1 40.05 -8.34 -17.35
CA MET A 1 38.74 -8.49 -18.02
C MET A 1 37.73 -9.29 -17.20
N LYS A 2 38.08 -10.44 -16.60
CA LYS A 2 37.15 -11.26 -15.77
C LYS A 2 36.57 -10.53 -14.54
N PHE A 3 37.33 -9.65 -13.91
CA PHE A 3 36.91 -8.88 -12.72
C PHE A 3 35.81 -7.84 -13.03
N LEU A 4 35.82 -7.28 -14.25
CA LEU A 4 34.83 -6.30 -14.69
C LEU A 4 33.45 -6.96 -14.93
N HIS A 5 33.43 -8.19 -15.43
CA HIS A 5 32.20 -8.97 -15.63
C HIS A 5 31.52 -9.37 -14.31
N LEU A 6 32.30 -9.66 -13.27
CA LEU A 6 31.78 -9.95 -11.93
C LEU A 6 31.12 -8.71 -11.31
N LEU A 7 31.72 -7.54 -11.48
CA LEU A 7 31.17 -6.28 -10.98
C LEU A 7 29.87 -5.90 -11.72
N THR A 8 29.80 -6.11 -13.03
CA THR A 8 28.58 -5.84 -13.80
C THR A 8 27.46 -6.81 -13.44
N TRP A 9 27.76 -8.08 -13.15
CA TRP A 9 26.75 -9.03 -12.68
C TRP A 9 26.21 -8.63 -11.31
N LEU A 10 27.09 -8.21 -10.39
CA LEU A 10 26.69 -7.76 -9.05
C LEU A 10 25.77 -6.53 -9.10
N LEU A 11 26.10 -5.55 -9.95
CA LEU A 11 25.28 -4.34 -10.14
C LEU A 11 23.93 -4.64 -10.82
N LEU A 12 23.90 -5.56 -11.78
CA LEU A 12 22.66 -6.03 -12.39
C LEU A 12 21.77 -6.72 -11.35
N LEU A 13 22.34 -7.58 -10.50
CA LEU A 13 21.61 -8.29 -9.45
C LEU A 13 20.94 -7.34 -8.44
N THR A 14 21.61 -6.25 -8.06
CA THR A 14 21.07 -5.25 -7.14
C THR A 14 19.85 -4.54 -7.73
N SER A 15 19.91 -4.15 -9.00
CA SER A 15 18.80 -3.47 -9.68
C SER A 15 17.56 -4.36 -9.86
N PHE A 16 17.74 -5.68 -10.02
CA PHE A 16 16.62 -6.63 -10.06
C PHE A 16 15.94 -6.81 -8.70
N LEU A 17 16.67 -6.64 -7.59
CA LEU A 17 16.11 -6.77 -6.24
C LEU A 17 15.14 -5.63 -5.91
N GLU A 18 15.46 -4.39 -6.30
CA GLU A 18 14.63 -3.21 -6.01
C GLU A 18 13.26 -3.23 -6.70
N LEU A 19 13.12 -3.91 -7.84
CA LEU A 19 11.87 -4.00 -8.59
C LEU A 19 10.80 -4.86 -7.89
N SER A 20 11.21 -5.75 -6.98
CA SER A 20 10.35 -6.80 -6.40
C SER A 20 9.69 -6.43 -5.07
N LEU A 21 10.11 -5.35 -4.39
CA LEU A 21 9.51 -4.91 -3.11
C LEU A 21 8.22 -4.08 -3.28
N GLY A 22 7.86 -3.73 -4.51
CA GLY A 22 6.65 -2.98 -4.80
C GLY A 22 5.42 -3.88 -4.97
N ALA A 23 4.83 -4.38 -3.87
CA ALA A 23 3.37 -4.65 -3.77
C ALA A 23 2.88 -5.25 -2.44
N PRO A 24 3.60 -6.13 -1.71
CA PRO A 24 3.04 -6.71 -0.48
C PRO A 24 3.20 -5.81 0.77
N GLY A 25 4.30 -5.06 0.86
CA GLY A 25 4.66 -4.27 2.05
C GLY A 25 3.93 -2.94 2.19
N PHE A 26 3.67 -2.24 1.08
CA PHE A 26 3.11 -0.89 1.09
C PHE A 26 1.73 -0.83 1.75
N CYS A 27 0.78 -1.64 1.27
CA CYS A 27 -0.57 -1.66 1.83
C CYS A 27 -0.58 -2.17 3.27
N GLY A 28 0.23 -3.18 3.59
CA GLY A 28 0.34 -3.72 4.94
C GLY A 28 0.76 -2.64 5.96
N TRP A 29 1.84 -1.91 5.67
CA TRP A 29 2.34 -0.87 6.57
C TRP A 29 1.41 0.34 6.65
N LYS A 30 0.92 0.84 5.50
CA LYS A 30 0.03 2.00 5.46
C LYS A 30 -1.30 1.72 6.16
N CYS A 31 -1.90 0.55 5.93
CA CYS A 31 -3.14 0.16 6.61
C CYS A 31 -2.93 -0.06 8.11
N ARG A 32 -1.79 -0.60 8.53
CA ARG A 32 -1.46 -0.71 9.96
C ARG A 32 -1.45 0.66 10.65
N ARG A 33 -0.88 1.69 10.00
CA ARG A 33 -0.93 3.07 10.52
C ARG A 33 -2.35 3.61 10.51
N ARG A 34 -3.07 3.51 9.38
CA ARG A 34 -4.45 4.01 9.23
C ARG A 34 -5.41 3.42 10.26
N CYS A 35 -5.26 2.14 10.55
CA CYS A 35 -6.14 1.40 11.46
C CYS A 35 -5.66 1.37 12.93
N SER A 36 -4.57 2.07 13.27
CA SER A 36 -3.96 2.00 14.62
C SER A 36 -4.86 2.44 15.76
N LYS A 37 -5.88 3.27 15.49
CA LYS A 37 -6.88 3.75 16.47
C LYS A 37 -8.31 3.28 16.16
N ALA A 38 -8.47 2.29 15.28
CA ALA A 38 -9.78 1.79 14.90
C ALA A 38 -10.38 0.94 16.04
N GLY A 39 -11.63 1.22 16.43
CA GLY A 39 -12.33 0.44 17.47
C GLY A 39 -12.55 -1.04 17.09
N VAL A 40 -12.64 -1.34 15.79
CA VAL A 40 -12.67 -2.73 15.27
C VAL A 40 -11.53 -2.88 14.26
N ARG A 41 -10.34 -3.16 14.77
CA ARG A 41 -9.09 -3.17 13.99
C ARG A 41 -9.12 -4.13 12.81
N ASP A 42 -9.61 -5.35 12.98
CA ASP A 42 -9.59 -6.37 11.92
C ASP A 42 -10.51 -6.00 10.75
N ARG A 43 -11.68 -5.40 11.05
CA ARG A 43 -12.57 -4.84 10.04
C ARG A 43 -11.88 -3.71 9.28
N CYS A 44 -11.22 -2.79 9.98
CA CYS A 44 -10.49 -1.69 9.36
C CYS A 44 -9.38 -2.21 8.42
N MET A 45 -8.55 -3.14 8.90
CA MET A 45 -7.46 -3.71 8.11
C MET A 45 -7.97 -4.40 6.84
N LYS A 46 -9.06 -5.17 6.94
CA LYS A 46 -9.69 -5.83 5.79
C LYS A 46 -10.12 -4.83 4.72
N TYR A 47 -10.87 -3.80 5.09
CA TYR A 47 -11.37 -2.82 4.11
C TYR A 47 -10.29 -1.88 3.61
N CYS A 48 -9.35 -1.45 4.47
CA CYS A 48 -8.19 -0.67 4.05
C CYS A 48 -7.36 -1.45 3.02
N GLY A 49 -7.08 -2.73 3.25
CA GLY A 49 -6.33 -3.58 2.31
C GLY A 49 -7.02 -3.68 0.95
N ILE A 50 -8.34 -3.96 0.93
CA ILE A 50 -9.13 -4.01 -0.31
C ILE A 50 -9.05 -2.68 -1.07
N CYS A 51 -9.20 -1.56 -0.37
CA CYS A 51 -9.15 -0.24 -0.99
C CYS A 51 -7.74 0.15 -1.44
N CYS A 52 -6.71 -0.23 -0.68
CA CYS A 52 -5.32 0.03 -1.01
C CYS A 52 -4.88 -0.75 -2.24
N VAL A 53 -5.19 -2.05 -2.32
CA VAL A 53 -4.87 -2.86 -3.50
C VAL A 53 -5.57 -2.31 -4.76
N LYS A 54 -6.82 -1.85 -4.61
CA LYS A 54 -7.57 -1.27 -5.73
C LYS A 54 -7.04 0.09 -6.18
N CYS A 55 -6.59 0.93 -5.25
CA CYS A 55 -6.28 2.34 -5.53
C CYS A 55 -4.78 2.67 -5.47
N GLY A 56 -3.92 1.75 -5.02
CA GLY A 56 -2.49 1.99 -4.79
C GLY A 56 -2.18 3.07 -3.74
N CYS A 57 -3.17 3.48 -2.93
CA CYS A 57 -3.06 4.66 -2.06
C CYS A 57 -3.81 4.44 -0.74
N VAL A 58 -3.26 4.96 0.36
CA VAL A 58 -3.91 5.03 1.68
C VAL A 58 -3.66 6.44 2.25
N PRO A 59 -4.72 7.16 2.65
CA PRO A 59 -4.60 8.49 3.24
C PRO A 59 -3.72 8.52 4.49
N SER A 60 -3.17 9.70 4.80
CA SER A 60 -2.48 9.98 6.04
C SER A 60 -3.40 9.88 7.27
N GLY A 61 -2.81 9.84 8.46
CA GLY A 61 -3.55 9.79 9.73
C GLY A 61 -4.35 8.50 9.97
N THR A 62 -5.22 8.53 10.99
CA THR A 62 -6.07 7.39 11.39
C THR A 62 -7.55 7.59 11.05
N TYR A 63 -7.92 8.78 10.57
CA TYR A 63 -9.26 9.18 10.16
C TYR A 63 -9.18 10.34 9.16
N GLY A 64 -10.24 10.61 8.40
CA GLY A 64 -10.27 11.75 7.47
C GLY A 64 -9.29 11.66 6.30
N ASN A 65 -8.87 12.81 5.77
CA ASN A 65 -7.83 12.99 4.73
C ASN A 65 -8.06 12.23 3.41
N LYS A 66 -9.31 11.82 3.15
CA LYS A 66 -9.65 11.01 1.96
C LYS A 66 -9.41 11.74 0.64
N HIS A 67 -9.30 13.08 0.66
CA HIS A 67 -8.94 13.90 -0.49
C HIS A 67 -7.50 13.65 -1.00
N GLU A 68 -6.60 13.18 -0.14
CA GLU A 68 -5.23 12.78 -0.54
C GLU A 68 -5.22 11.57 -1.48
N CYS A 69 -6.24 10.71 -1.38
CA CYS A 69 -6.40 9.52 -2.21
C CYS A 69 -7.83 9.49 -2.78
N PRO A 70 -8.15 10.25 -3.84
CA PRO A 70 -9.52 10.36 -4.36
C PRO A 70 -10.19 9.02 -4.69
N CYS A 71 -9.46 8.06 -5.28
CA CYS A 71 -9.96 6.69 -5.52
C CYS A 71 -10.39 6.02 -4.20
N TYR A 72 -9.55 6.06 -3.17
CA TYR A 72 -9.82 5.46 -1.87
C TYR A 72 -11.03 6.15 -1.19
N GLY A 73 -11.12 7.48 -1.29
CA GLY A 73 -12.22 8.27 -0.74
C GLY A 73 -13.58 8.01 -1.40
N ASN A 74 -13.57 7.85 -2.72
CA ASN A 74 -14.77 7.76 -3.54
C ASN A 74 -15.34 6.33 -3.67
N LEU A 75 -14.57 5.30 -3.26
CA LEU A 75 -15.06 3.92 -3.28
C LEU A 75 -16.29 3.74 -2.38
N LYS A 76 -17.37 3.26 -2.99
CA LYS A 76 -18.62 2.90 -2.31
C LYS A 76 -18.80 1.39 -2.22
N ASN A 77 -19.57 0.95 -1.22
CA ASN A 77 -20.09 -0.41 -1.18
C ASN A 77 -21.36 -0.52 -2.06
N SER A 78 -21.92 -1.72 -2.17
CA SER A 78 -23.14 -1.97 -2.96
C SER A 78 -24.37 -1.17 -2.48
N LYS A 79 -24.33 -0.61 -1.26
CA LYS A 79 -25.39 0.21 -0.68
C LYS A 79 -25.14 1.73 -0.86
N GLY A 80 -24.11 2.12 -1.62
CA GLY A 80 -23.76 3.53 -1.85
C GLY A 80 -23.00 4.23 -0.70
N ASN A 81 -22.71 3.52 0.40
CA ASN A 81 -21.98 4.08 1.54
C ASN A 81 -20.47 4.01 1.32
N SER A 82 -19.70 4.90 1.98
CA SER A 82 -18.23 4.88 1.92
C SER A 82 -17.71 3.49 2.32
N LYS A 83 -16.88 2.89 1.46
CA LYS A 83 -16.35 1.54 1.67
C LYS A 83 -15.08 1.52 2.52
N CYS A 84 -14.23 2.53 2.33
CA CYS A 84 -12.88 2.53 2.85
C CYS A 84 -12.80 3.30 4.18
N PRO A 85 -12.03 2.82 5.17
CA PRO A 85 -11.87 3.50 6.47
C PRO A 85 -11.11 4.83 6.34
#